data_AF-A0A4U5UDA1-F1
#
_entry.id   AF-A0A4U5UDA1-F1
#
_cell.length_a   1.000
_cell.length_b   1.000
_cell.length_c   1.000
_cell.angle_alpha   90.00
_cell.angle_beta   90.00
_cell.angle_gamma   90.00
#
_symmetry.space_group_name_H-M   'P 1'
#
loop_
_entity.id
_entity.type
_entity.pdbx_description
1 polymer ?
#
loop_
_entity_poly.entity_id
_entity_poly.type
_entity_poly.pdbx_seq_one_letter_code
_entity_poly.pdbx_strand_id
1 'polypeptide(L)'
;MESDESNKELDKVRSRLVEKMSRQVIKQLLDDLLKDGVLNDEEKDSILQENSTSSDRARCLIDMVKKKGQEASRKLFTHLQERDPTLSTELELPSGLPV
;
A
#
# COMPACT_ATOMS: atom_id res chain seq x y z
N MET A 1 11.15 -10.80 -18.41
CA MET A 1 10.92 -11.25 -17.02
C MET A 1 10.83 -9.99 -16.17
N GLU A 2 9.71 -9.28 -16.18
CA GLU A 2 9.52 -8.01 -15.42
C GLU A 2 8.35 -8.11 -14.43
N SER A 3 7.62 -9.22 -14.40
CA SER A 3 6.38 -9.37 -13.63
C SER A 3 6.60 -9.72 -12.15
N ASP A 4 7.80 -10.14 -11.76
CA ASP A 4 8.13 -10.58 -10.39
C ASP A 4 8.81 -9.50 -9.52
N GLU A 5 9.33 -8.43 -10.13
CA GLU A 5 10.16 -7.45 -9.42
C GLU A 5 9.33 -6.56 -8.49
N SER A 6 8.15 -6.13 -8.94
CA SER A 6 7.27 -5.26 -8.15
C SER A 6 6.75 -5.91 -6.85
N ASN A 7 6.61 -7.24 -6.79
CA ASN A 7 6.22 -7.93 -5.55
C ASN A 7 7.39 -8.06 -4.57
N LYS A 8 8.61 -8.20 -5.12
CA LYS A 8 9.85 -8.33 -4.36
C LYS A 8 10.27 -6.99 -3.77
N GLU A 9 10.09 -5.90 -4.52
CA GLU A 9 10.27 -4.54 -4.02
C GLU A 9 9.28 -4.23 -2.91
N LEU A 10 8.00 -4.60 -3.08
CA LEU A 10 7.00 -4.48 -2.01
C LEU A 10 7.44 -5.17 -0.72
N ASP A 11 8.02 -6.37 -0.77
CA ASP A 11 8.52 -7.04 0.43
C ASP A 11 9.67 -6.30 1.11
N LYS A 12 10.58 -5.71 0.32
CA LYS A 12 11.70 -4.93 0.86
C LYS A 12 11.22 -3.66 1.56
N VAL A 13 10.26 -2.95 0.95
CA VAL A 13 9.73 -1.72 1.51
C VAL A 13 8.62 -1.95 2.53
N ARG A 14 8.02 -3.15 2.59
CA ARG A 14 6.92 -3.51 3.50
C ARG A 14 7.23 -3.17 4.95
N SER A 15 8.41 -3.55 5.44
CA SER A 15 8.78 -3.31 6.84
C SER A 15 8.84 -1.82 7.15
N ARG A 16 9.41 -1.02 6.24
CA ARG A 16 9.50 0.43 6.39
C ARG A 16 8.15 1.11 6.24
N LEU A 17 7.32 0.67 5.30
CA LEU A 17 5.92 1.12 5.16
C LEU A 17 5.15 0.88 6.46
N VAL A 18 5.27 -0.31 7.05
CA VAL A 18 4.60 -0.70 8.28
C VAL A 18 5.04 0.14 9.49
N GLU A 19 6.30 0.57 9.53
CA GLU A 19 6.83 1.43 10.58
C GLU A 19 6.47 2.91 10.39
N LYS A 20 6.46 3.39 9.14
CA LYS A 20 6.32 4.80 8.81
C LYS A 20 4.87 5.22 8.52
N MET A 21 4.02 4.30 8.06
CA MET A 21 2.61 4.58 7.82
C MET A 21 1.88 4.84 9.14
N SER A 22 1.37 6.06 9.30
CA SER A 22 0.46 6.39 10.38
C SER A 22 -0.94 5.79 10.13
N ARG A 23 -1.73 5.62 11.20
CA ARG A 23 -3.13 5.18 11.07
C ARG A 23 -3.95 6.03 10.10
N GLN A 24 -3.63 7.32 10.00
CA GLN A 24 -4.31 8.25 9.09
C GLN A 24 -3.96 7.96 7.63
N VAL A 25 -2.67 7.80 7.32
CA VAL A 25 -2.21 7.45 5.96
C VAL A 25 -2.81 6.12 5.53
N ILE A 26 -2.83 5.11 6.41
CA ILE A 26 -3.42 3.80 6.08
C ILE A 26 -4.92 3.93 5.74
N LYS A 27 -5.68 4.70 6.53
CA LYS A 27 -7.09 4.90 6.27
C LYS A 27 -7.32 5.61 4.92
N GLN A 28 -6.52 6.64 4.62
CA GLN A 28 -6.60 7.34 3.33
C GLN A 28 -6.27 6.41 2.16
N LEU A 29 -5.23 5.58 2.27
CA LEU A 29 -4.89 4.59 1.25
C LEU A 29 -6.00 3.56 1.05
N LEU A 30 -6.65 3.10 2.12
CA LEU A 30 -7.80 2.22 2.02
C LEU A 30 -8.97 2.89 1.29
N ASP A 31 -9.25 4.16 1.59
CA ASP A 31 -10.28 4.95 0.90
C ASP A 31 -9.95 5.13 -0.59
N ASP A 32 -8.68 5.43 -0.91
CA ASP A 32 -8.21 5.64 -2.28
C ASP A 32 -8.24 4.34 -3.10
N LEU A 33 -7.81 3.22 -2.50
CA LEU A 33 -7.86 1.89 -3.14
C LEU A 33 -9.30 1.37 -3.31
N LEU A 34 -10.20 1.69 -2.39
CA LEU A 34 -11.63 1.40 -2.54
C LEU A 34 -12.22 2.21 -3.70
N LYS A 35 -11.92 3.50 -3.78
CA LYS A 35 -12.36 4.38 -4.87
C LYS A 35 -11.86 3.92 -6.24
N ASP A 36 -10.64 3.39 -6.26
CA ASP A 36 -10.01 2.80 -7.44
C ASP A 36 -10.55 1.43 -7.83
N GLY A 37 -11.45 0.84 -7.04
CA GLY A 37 -12.03 -0.49 -7.26
C GLY A 37 -11.06 -1.64 -6.97
N VAL A 38 -9.93 -1.38 -6.31
CA VAL A 38 -8.96 -2.41 -5.91
C VAL A 38 -9.49 -3.20 -4.71
N LEU A 39 -10.04 -2.47 -3.74
CA LEU A 39 -10.67 -3.03 -2.54
C LEU A 39 -12.18 -2.85 -2.60
N ASN A 40 -12.90 -3.71 -1.90
CA ASN A 40 -14.32 -3.50 -1.59
C ASN A 40 -14.51 -3.01 -0.14
N ASP A 41 -15.73 -2.57 0.18
CA ASP A 41 -16.05 -2.06 1.53
C ASP A 41 -15.79 -3.11 2.63
N GLU A 42 -16.08 -4.39 2.35
CA GLU A 42 -15.84 -5.50 3.29
C GLU A 42 -14.35 -5.69 3.59
N GLU A 43 -13.49 -5.73 2.58
CA GLU A 43 -12.03 -5.87 2.71
C GLU A 43 -11.43 -4.72 3.52
N LYS A 44 -11.90 -3.49 3.24
CA LYS A 44 -11.48 -2.31 3.98
C LYS A 44 -11.91 -2.37 5.45
N ASP A 45 -13.17 -2.71 5.71
CA ASP A 45 -13.69 -2.80 7.08
C ASP A 45 -13.03 -3.93 7.86
N SER A 46 -12.73 -5.06 7.22
CA SER A 46 -11.91 -6.14 7.82
C SER A 46 -10.54 -5.62 8.25
N ILE A 47 -9.82 -4.89 7.38
CA ILE A 47 -8.51 -4.34 7.74
C ILE A 47 -8.62 -3.35 8.91
N LEU A 48 -9.66 -2.52 8.93
CA LEU A 48 -9.89 -1.53 9.99
C LEU A 48 -10.30 -2.17 11.33
N GLN A 49 -11.10 -3.24 11.29
CA GLN A 49 -11.59 -3.94 12.49
C GLN A 49 -10.59 -4.95 13.05
N GLU A 50 -9.94 -5.77 12.23
CA GLU A 50 -9.06 -6.85 12.71
C GLU A 50 -7.75 -6.33 13.33
N ASN A 51 -7.27 -5.16 12.89
CA ASN A 51 -5.93 -4.72 13.23
C ASN A 51 -5.95 -3.56 14.24
N SER A 52 -5.49 -3.86 15.46
CA SER A 52 -5.49 -2.90 16.58
C SER A 52 -4.37 -1.85 16.47
N THR A 53 -3.27 -2.16 15.78
CA THR A 53 -2.12 -1.25 15.62
C THR A 53 -2.01 -0.71 14.19
N SER A 54 -1.33 0.44 14.02
CA SER A 54 -1.00 0.95 12.67
C SER A 54 -0.18 -0.06 11.87
N SER A 55 0.75 -0.74 12.53
CA SER A 55 1.66 -1.66 11.88
C SER A 55 0.93 -2.91 11.35
N ASP A 56 0.01 -3.47 12.13
CA ASP A 56 -0.77 -4.63 11.67
C ASP A 56 -1.70 -4.24 10.50
N ARG A 57 -2.32 -3.05 10.57
CA ARG A 57 -3.15 -2.52 9.47
C ARG A 57 -2.34 -2.34 8.18
N ALA A 58 -1.14 -1.77 8.28
CA ALA A 58 -0.27 -1.58 7.14
C ALA A 58 0.19 -2.91 6.54
N ARG A 59 0.47 -3.92 7.38
CA ARG A 59 0.83 -5.26 6.92
C ARG A 59 -0.34 -5.89 6.14
N CYS A 60 -1.55 -5.86 6.71
CA CYS A 60 -2.74 -6.39 6.04
C CYS A 60 -3.04 -5.65 4.72
N LEU A 61 -2.92 -4.32 4.70
CA LEU A 61 -3.06 -3.51 3.48
C LEU A 61 -2.11 -4.00 2.39
N ILE A 62 -0.82 -4.13 2.72
CA ILE A 62 0.22 -4.54 1.77
C ILE A 62 -0.01 -5.97 1.29
N ASP A 63 -0.31 -6.91 2.19
CA ASP A 63 -0.56 -8.30 1.83
C ASP A 63 -1.83 -8.43 0.97
N MET A 64 -2.87 -7.64 1.23
CA MET A 64 -4.08 -7.57 0.41
C MET A 64 -3.80 -7.07 -1.00
N VAL A 65 -3.05 -5.97 -1.10
CA VAL A 65 -2.65 -5.37 -2.37
C VAL A 65 -1.79 -6.34 -3.19
N LYS A 66 -0.84 -7.04 -2.56
CA LYS A 66 -0.05 -8.09 -3.20
C LYS A 66 -0.90 -9.26 -3.71
N LYS A 67 -1.94 -9.64 -2.95
CA LYS A 67 -2.88 -10.71 -3.34
C LYS A 67 -3.73 -10.32 -4.55
N LYS A 68 -4.09 -9.04 -4.68
CA LYS A 68 -4.82 -8.50 -5.84
C LYS A 68 -3.94 -8.45 -7.10
N GLY A 69 -2.65 -8.22 -6.93
CA GLY A 69 -1.65 -8.28 -8.00
C GLY A 69 -0.92 -6.96 -8.23
N GLN A 70 -0.09 -6.92 -9.27
CA GLN A 70 0.85 -5.82 -9.48
C GLN A 70 0.16 -4.46 -9.75
N GLU A 71 -1.02 -4.44 -10.35
CA GLU A 71 -1.76 -3.20 -10.61
C GLU A 71 -2.20 -2.52 -9.30
N ALA A 72 -2.67 -3.32 -8.33
CA ALA A 72 -3.01 -2.84 -7.00
C ALA A 72 -1.77 -2.30 -6.28
N SER A 73 -0.64 -3.02 -6.39
CA SER A 73 0.66 -2.62 -5.83
C SER A 73 1.10 -1.25 -6.33
N ARG A 74 0.96 -1.03 -7.64
CA ARG A 74 1.28 0.25 -8.28
C ARG A 74 0.40 1.38 -7.76
N LYS A 75 -0.92 1.17 -7.71
CA LYS A 75 -1.89 2.14 -7.18
C LYS A 75 -1.58 2.51 -5.72
N LEU A 76 -1.27 1.53 -4.87
CA LEU A 76 -0.86 1.78 -3.49
C LEU A 76 0.33 2.75 -3.42
N PHE A 77 1.37 2.51 -4.22
CA PHE A 77 2.54 3.39 -4.25
C PHE A 77 2.25 4.77 -4.81
N THR A 78 1.44 4.89 -5.87
CA THR A 78 1.03 6.18 -6.42
C THR A 78 0.31 7.00 -5.36
N HIS A 79 -0.71 6.44 -4.71
CA HIS A 79 -1.45 7.12 -3.65
C HIS A 79 -0.54 7.43 -2.46
N LEU A 80 0.36 6.54 -2.09
CA LEU A 80 1.33 6.79 -1.02
C LEU A 80 2.24 7.98 -1.33
N GLN A 81 2.72 8.10 -2.56
CA GLN A 81 3.55 9.23 -3.00
C GLN A 81 2.77 10.55 -2.98
N GLU A 82 1.48 10.52 -3.33
CA GLU A 82 0.62 11.71 -3.24
C GLU A 82 0.32 12.13 -1.80
N ARG A 83 0.13 11.15 -0.90
CA ARG A 83 -0.19 11.40 0.52
C ARG A 83 1.05 11.74 1.34
N ASP A 84 2.17 11.07 1.09
CA ASP A 84 3.44 11.25 1.79
C ASP A 84 4.64 11.12 0.82
N PRO A 85 4.95 12.19 0.08
CA PRO A 85 6.06 12.20 -0.86
C PRO A 85 7.42 12.00 -0.16
N THR A 86 7.56 12.47 1.07
CA THR A 86 8.75 12.27 1.91
C THR A 86 9.02 10.79 2.13
N LEU A 87 7.98 10.06 2.53
CA LEU A 87 8.03 8.63 2.79
C LEU A 87 8.26 7.84 1.50
N SER A 88 7.64 8.23 0.38
CA SER A 88 7.93 7.63 -0.93
C SER A 88 9.39 7.79 -1.36
N THR A 89 9.98 8.96 -1.08
CA THR A 89 11.38 9.26 -1.39
C THR A 89 12.32 8.43 -0.49
N GLU A 90 12.00 8.30 0.80
CA GLU A 90 12.78 7.53 1.77
C GLU A 90 12.75 6.01 1.50
N LEU A 91 11.71 5.54 0.82
CA LEU A 91 11.52 4.14 0.45
C LEU A 91 12.14 3.79 -0.91
N GLU A 92 12.74 4.76 -1.62
CA GLU A 92 13.27 4.60 -2.98
C GLU A 92 12.30 3.84 -3.90
N LEU A 93 11.00 4.13 -3.76
CA LEU A 93 10.00 3.53 -4.63
C LEU A 93 10.38 3.85 -6.07
N PRO A 94 10.35 2.87 -7.00
CA PRO A 94 10.72 3.12 -8.38
C PRO A 94 9.84 4.24 -8.92
N SER A 95 10.44 5.43 -8.97
CA SER A 95 9.83 6.67 -9.42
C SER A 95 9.71 6.59 -10.93
N GLY A 96 8.68 5.91 -11.43
CA GLY A 96 8.55 5.74 -12.87
C GLY A 96 7.66 4.60 -13.27
N LEU A 97 6.36 4.75 -13.06
CA LEU A 97 5.42 4.24 -14.05
C LEU A 97 5.06 5.39 -14.98
N PRO A 98 5.37 5.31 -16.29
CA PRO A 98 4.92 6.30 -17.23
C PRO A 98 3.38 6.30 -17.24
N VAL A 99 2.82 7.51 -17.11
CA VAL A 99 1.40 7.82 -17.35
C VAL A 99 1.04 7.56 -18.81
#